data_AF-A0A371EXX8-F1
#
_entry.id   AF-A0A371EXX8-F1
#
_cell.length_a   1.000
_cell.length_b   1.000
_cell.length_c   1.000
_cell.angle_alpha   90.00
_cell.angle_beta   90.00
_cell.angle_gamma   90.00
#
_symmetry.space_group_name_H-M   'P 1'
#
loop_
_entity.id
_entity.type
_entity.pdbx_description
1 polymer ?
#
loop_
_entity_poly.entity_id
_entity_poly.type
_entity_poly.pdbx_seq_one_letter_code
_entity_poly.pdbx_strand_id
1 'polypeptide(L)' 'MFLYQRRIKHTFDKKVRPCQFKEGGLVLKRILPNARDSRGKWTPNYEGPYVFKCAFFGGALILVDQKG' A
#
# COMPACT_ATOMS: atom_id res chain seq x y z
N MET A 1 12.13 -17.32 26.86
CA MET A 1 12.01 -16.07 26.06
C MET A 1 12.03 -16.32 24.54
N PHE A 2 13.07 -16.96 23.98
CA PHE A 2 13.23 -17.13 22.52
C PHE A 2 12.10 -17.90 21.82
N LEU A 3 11.58 -18.97 22.42
CA LEU A 3 10.46 -19.74 21.86
C LEU A 3 9.15 -18.92 21.79
N TYR A 4 8.94 -18.02 22.75
CA TYR A 4 7.77 -17.16 22.81
C TYR A 4 7.80 -16.09 21.70
N GLN A 5 8.95 -15.43 21.53
CA GLN A 5 9.16 -14.46 20.44
C GLN A 5 8.97 -15.09 19.06
N ARG A 6 9.46 -16.33 18.87
CA ARG A 6 9.30 -17.07 17.59
C ARG A 6 7.83 -17.33 17.24
N ARG A 7 6.99 -17.65 18.24
CA ARG A 7 5.54 -17.84 18.05
C ARG A 7 4.86 -16.54 17.65
N ILE A 8 5.17 -15.43 18.33
CA ILE A 8 4.62 -14.10 17.99
C ILE A 8 5.01 -13.72 16.57
N LYS A 9 6.30 -13.80 16.22
CA LYS A 9 6.78 -13.50 14.86
C LYS A 9 6.03 -14.30 13.80
N HIS A 10 5.91 -15.61 13.99
CA HIS A 10 5.21 -16.48 13.04
C HIS A 10 3.71 -16.15 12.89
N THR A 11 3.04 -15.72 13.96
CA THR A 11 1.63 -15.29 13.87
C THR A 11 1.46 -13.99 13.09
N PHE A 12 2.42 -13.07 13.18
CA PHE A 12 2.45 -11.84 12.39
C PHE A 12 2.81 -12.13 10.93
N ASP A 13 3.88 -12.88 10.69
CA ASP A 13 4.36 -13.24 9.36
C ASP A 13 3.26 -13.95 8.54
N LYS A 14 2.44 -14.80 9.17
CA LYS A 14 1.28 -15.45 8.53
C LYS A 14 0.17 -14.49 8.11
N LYS A 15 0.01 -13.36 8.81
CA LYS A 15 -1.00 -12.34 8.48
C LYS A 15 -0.50 -11.39 7.39
N VAL A 16 0.81 -11.29 7.21
CA VAL A 16 1.41 -10.48 6.15
C VAL A 16 1.42 -11.27 4.85
N ARG A 17 0.66 -10.79 3.86
CA ARG A 17 0.81 -11.27 2.47
C ARG A 17 1.78 -10.32 1.75
N PRO A 18 3.01 -10.76 1.42
CA PRO A 18 3.91 -9.92 0.64
C PRO A 18 3.27 -9.64 -0.72
N CYS A 19 2.90 -8.38 -0.95
CA CYS A 19 2.36 -7.94 -2.23
C CYS A 19 3.54 -7.71 -3.18
N GLN A 20 3.66 -8.57 -4.19
CA GLN A 20 4.66 -8.38 -5.23
C GLN A 20 4.10 -7.40 -6.26
N PHE A 21 4.59 -6.18 -6.25
CA PHE A 21 4.30 -5.21 -7.29
C PHE A 21 5.25 -5.44 -8.46
N LYS A 22 4.69 -5.58 -9.66
CA LYS A 22 5.48 -5.56 -10.90
C LYS A 22 5.60 -4.11 -11.37
N GLU A 23 6.81 -3.74 -11.79
CA GLU A 23 7.06 -2.46 -12.46
C GLU A 23 6.13 -2.30 -13.67
N GLY A 24 5.50 -1.13 -13.80
CA GLY A 24 4.48 -0.87 -14.82
C GLY A 24 3.06 -1.32 -14.47
N GLY A 25 2.84 -1.90 -13.28
CA GLY A 25 1.50 -2.22 -12.80
C GLY A 25 0.66 -0.95 -12.52
N LEU A 26 -0.65 -1.03 -12.75
CA LEU A 26 -1.58 0.03 -12.36
C LEU A 26 -2.04 -0.21 -10.93
N VAL A 27 -1.95 0.81 -10.09
CA VAL A 27 -2.33 0.75 -8.67
C VAL A 27 -3.19 1.95 -8.32
N LEU A 28 -4.22 1.72 -7.51
CA LEU A 28 -5.04 2.77 -6.95
C LEU A 28 -4.44 3.26 -5.63
N LYS A 29 -4.34 4.57 -5.47
CA LYS A 29 -3.87 5.17 -4.21
C LYS A 29 -5.05 5.37 -3.28
N ARG A 30 -5.03 4.75 -2.10
CA ARG A 30 -6.09 4.96 -1.10
C ARG A 30 -5.93 6.34 -0.46
N ILE A 31 -7.02 7.08 -0.39
CA ILE A 31 -7.10 8.34 0.33
C ILE A 31 -7.12 8.00 1.82
N LEU A 32 -6.19 8.60 2.56
CA LEU A 32 -6.16 8.44 4.02
C LEU A 32 -7.27 9.30 4.62
N PRO A 33 -7.97 8.85 5.67
CA PRO A 33 -9.01 9.64 6.33
C PRO A 33 -8.50 10.95 6.92
N ASN A 34 -7.18 11.08 7.14
CA ASN A 34 -6.53 12.31 7.60
C ASN A 34 -6.17 13.26 6.45
N ALA A 35 -6.27 12.83 5.20
CA ALA A 35 -6.04 13.70 4.06
C ALA A 35 -7.24 14.64 3.91
N ARG A 36 -6.97 15.93 3.62
CA ARG A 36 -8.00 16.89 3.26
C ARG A 36 -8.51 16.56 1.86
N ASP A 37 -9.45 15.62 1.78
CA ASP A 37 -10.22 15.40 0.57
C ASP A 37 -11.50 16.24 0.66
N SER A 38 -11.73 17.11 -0.31
CA SER A 38 -12.93 17.93 -0.41
C SER A 38 -14.12 17.17 -1.01
N ARG A 39 -13.88 15.94 -1.45
CA ARG A 39 -14.89 15.08 -2.06
C ARG A 39 -15.88 14.60 -1.00
N GLY A 40 -17.16 14.83 -1.27
CA GLY A 40 -18.25 14.60 -0.31
C GLY A 40 -18.40 13.14 0.11
N LYS A 41 -19.24 12.89 1.12
CA LYS A 41 -19.40 11.61 1.83
C LYS A 41 -19.59 10.33 0.97
N TRP A 42 -19.97 10.44 -0.29
CA TRP A 42 -20.27 9.33 -1.19
C TRP A 42 -19.22 9.10 -2.29
N THR A 43 -18.10 9.80 -2.24
CA THR A 43 -17.04 9.61 -3.24
C THR A 43 -16.16 8.41 -2.94
N PRO A 44 -15.64 7.73 -3.97
CA PRO A 44 -14.74 6.60 -3.77
C PRO A 44 -13.46 7.03 -3.04
N ASN A 45 -13.05 6.24 -2.03
CA ASN A 45 -11.87 6.47 -1.19
C ASN A 45 -10.52 6.21 -1.89
N TYR A 46 -10.52 6.15 -3.23
CA TYR A 46 -9.37 5.81 -4.04
C TYR A 46 -9.15 6.91 -5.08
N GLU A 47 -7.94 7.46 -5.09
CA GLU A 47 -7.43 8.34 -6.14
C GLU A 47 -6.88 7.49 -7.28
N GLY A 48 -7.24 7.87 -8.50
CA GLY A 48 -6.51 7.71 -9.77
C GLY A 48 -5.87 6.36 -10.12
N PRO A 49 -5.82 5.97 -11.40
CA PRO A 49 -4.86 4.97 -11.84
C PRO A 49 -3.45 5.56 -11.78
N TYR A 50 -2.64 5.14 -10.81
CA TYR A 50 -1.22 5.46 -10.77
C TYR A 50 -0.40 4.34 -11.41
N VAL A 51 0.64 4.71 -12.14
CA VAL A 51 1.62 3.75 -12.65
C VAL A 51 2.64 3.49 -11.56
N PHE A 52 2.84 2.21 -11.28
CA PHE A 52 3.85 1.74 -10.36
C PHE A 52 5.23 1.83 -10.99
N LYS A 53 6.10 2.69 -10.47
CA LYS A 53 7.48 2.83 -10.96
C LYS A 53 8.41 1.87 -10.24
N CYS A 54 8.52 1.96 -8.92
CA CYS A 54 9.44 1.11 -8.15
C CYS A 54 8.89 0.77 -6.76
N ALA A 55 9.19 -0.45 -6.28
CA ALA A 55 8.99 -0.88 -4.90
C ALA A 55 10.33 -0.86 -4.16
N PHE A 56 10.40 -0.19 -3.03
CA PHE A 56 11.54 -0.31 -2.13
C PHE A 56 11.33 -1.45 -1.14
N PHE A 57 12.43 -2.13 -0.79
CA PHE A 57 12.44 -3.10 0.29
C PHE A 57 12.12 -2.37 1.61
N GLY A 58 10.90 -2.57 2.12
CA GLY A 58 10.36 -1.81 3.26
C GLY A 58 8.94 -1.27 3.07
N GLY A 59 8.33 -1.47 1.89
CA GLY A 59 6.92 -1.11 1.65
C GLY A 59 6.69 0.33 1.21
N ALA A 60 7.77 1.08 0.95
CA ALA A 60 7.69 2.36 0.24
C ALA A 60 7.57 2.12 -1.26
N LEU A 61 6.71 2.88 -1.92
CA LEU A 61 6.37 2.73 -3.34
C LEU A 61 6.47 4.10 -4.01
N ILE A 62 7.09 4.16 -5.20
CA ILE A 62 7.05 5.36 -6.04
C ILE A 62 5.91 5.21 -7.04
N LEU A 63 4.93 6.10 -6.93
CA LEU A 63 3.81 6.21 -7.84
C LEU A 63 4.05 7.39 -8.80
N VAL A 64 3.76 7.18 -10.08
CA VAL A 64 3.75 8.23 -11.09
C VAL A 64 2.31 8.42 -11.53
N ASP A 65 1.83 9.67 -11.48
CA ASP A 65 0.52 10.01 -12.04
C ASP A 65 0.61 9.91 -13.57
N GLN A 66 -0.42 9.34 -14.20
CA GLN A 66 -0.49 9.33 -15.66
C GLN A 66 -0.75 10.73 -16.24
N LYS A 67 -1.07 11.72 -15.40
CA LYS A 67 -1.44 13.08 -15.84
C LYS A 67 -0.29 14.09 -15.99
N GLY A 68 0.94 13.71 -15.65
CA GLY A 68 2.13 14.59 -15.80
C GLY A 68 2.32 15.52 -14.63
#